data_AF-A0A945Y4L3-F1
#
_entry.id   AF-A0A945Y4L3-F1
#
_cell.length_a   1.000
_cell.length_b   1.000
_cell.length_c   1.000
_cell.angle_alpha   90.00
_cell.angle_beta   90.00
_cell.angle_gamma   90.00
#
_symmetry.space_group_name_H-M   'P 1'
#
loop_
_entity.id
_entity.type
_entity.pdbx_description
1 polymer ?
#
loop_
_entity_poly.entity_id
_entity_poly.type
_entity_poly.pdbx_seq_one_letter_code
_entity_poly.pdbx_strand_id
1 'polypeptide(L)'
;MKIKFIVNPISGTGKQKNIERYINQYLDKNKFDYNISYTEKSEHAKEICKLAISEKYNIIIAVGGDGTVNEIASELIDTDITLGVIPCGSGNGFAYHIGMNKNIAKAVKQINNSDTQIIDSCTANGDKFINVSGIGFDAHI
;
A
#
# COMPACT_ATOMS: atom_id res chain seq x y z
N MET A 1 -12.14 10.13 -9.00
CA MET A 1 -11.44 8.82 -9.09
C MET A 1 -11.81 7.97 -7.89
N LYS A 2 -11.81 6.64 -8.00
CA LYS A 2 -12.10 5.71 -6.89
C LYS A 2 -10.80 5.22 -6.24
N ILE A 3 -10.71 5.36 -4.91
CA ILE A 3 -9.58 4.89 -4.10
C ILE A 3 -10.00 3.75 -3.16
N LYS A 4 -9.24 2.66 -3.15
CA LYS A 4 -9.37 1.60 -2.14
C LYS A 4 -8.21 1.71 -1.15
N PHE A 5 -8.49 1.94 0.12
CA PHE A 5 -7.51 1.81 1.19
C PHE A 5 -7.56 0.39 1.75
N ILE A 6 -6.45 -0.33 1.69
CA ILE A 6 -6.31 -1.67 2.26
C ILE A 6 -5.42 -1.56 3.49
N VAL A 7 -6.01 -1.76 4.66
CA VAL A 7 -5.38 -1.49 5.96
C VAL A 7 -5.00 -2.80 6.63
N ASN A 8 -3.72 -2.93 6.97
CA ASN A 8 -3.25 -4.00 7.84
C ASN A 8 -3.32 -3.56 9.32
N PRO A 9 -4.31 -4.05 10.11
CA PRO A 9 -4.52 -3.58 11.47
C PRO A 9 -3.43 -4.04 12.45
N ILE A 10 -2.64 -5.06 12.11
CA ILE A 10 -1.55 -5.58 12.95
C ILE A 10 -0.17 -5.05 12.55
N SER A 11 -0.08 -4.24 11.49
CA SER A 11 1.19 -3.68 11.02
C SER A 11 1.82 -2.71 12.03
N GLY A 12 3.14 -2.82 12.23
CA GLY A 12 3.96 -1.85 12.96
C GLY A 12 3.49 -1.57 14.39
N THR A 13 3.55 -0.31 14.81
CA THR A 13 3.33 0.11 16.22
C THR A 13 1.94 0.66 16.50
N GLY A 14 0.94 0.37 15.66
CA GLY A 14 -0.44 0.83 15.84
C GLY A 14 -0.75 2.23 15.26
N LYS A 15 0.11 2.78 14.41
CA LYS A 15 -0.09 4.10 13.77
C LYS A 15 -1.33 4.14 12.86
N GLN A 16 -1.69 3.00 12.30
CA GLN A 16 -2.87 2.75 11.48
C GLN A 16 -4.20 2.90 12.24
N LYS A 17 -4.22 2.87 13.58
CA LYS A 17 -5.47 2.96 14.36
C LYS A 17 -6.29 4.23 14.10
N ASN A 18 -5.62 5.31 13.71
CA ASN A 18 -6.27 6.59 13.42
C ASN A 18 -6.39 6.87 11.92
N ILE A 19 -6.16 5.87 11.06
CA ILE A 19 -6.11 6.08 9.62
C ILE A 19 -7.42 6.63 9.06
N GLU A 20 -8.56 6.12 9.51
CA GLU A 20 -9.88 6.58 9.05
C GLU A 20 -10.08 8.06 9.35
N ARG A 21 -9.70 8.49 10.56
CA ARG A 21 -9.75 9.90 10.95
C ARG A 21 -8.88 10.75 10.03
N TYR A 22 -7.66 10.30 9.73
CA TYR A 22 -6.75 11.04 8.86
C TYR A 22 -7.24 11.11 7.42
N ILE A 23 -7.75 10.01 6.86
CA ILE A 23 -8.35 9.97 5.53
C ILE A 23 -9.54 10.92 5.49
N ASN A 24 -10.47 10.82 6.44
CA ASN A 24 -11.67 11.64 6.49
C ASN A 24 -11.36 13.15 6.62
N GLN A 25 -10.29 13.50 7.34
CA GLN A 25 -9.90 14.88 7.59
C GLN A 25 -9.05 15.49 6.46
N TYR A 26 -8.21 14.70 5.80
CA TYR A 26 -7.16 15.23 4.92
C TYR A 26 -7.27 14.80 3.45
N LEU A 27 -8.04 13.77 3.11
CA LEU A 27 -8.26 13.40 1.72
C LEU A 27 -9.20 14.40 1.03
N ASP A 28 -8.87 14.80 -0.20
CA ASP A 28 -9.70 15.69 -1.01
C ASP A 28 -10.89 14.93 -1.61
N LYS A 29 -12.04 15.02 -0.94
CA LYS A 29 -13.28 14.33 -1.32
C LYS A 29 -13.94 14.88 -2.59
N ASN A 30 -13.49 16.03 -3.09
CA ASN A 30 -13.97 16.54 -4.38
C ASN A 30 -13.27 15.82 -5.55
N LYS A 31 -12.08 15.26 -5.31
CA LYS A 31 -11.31 14.49 -6.30
C LYS A 31 -11.54 12.99 -6.19
N PHE A 32 -11.72 12.50 -4.96
CA PHE A 32 -11.70 11.08 -4.66
C PHE A 32 -12.96 10.61 -3.93
N ASP A 33 -13.56 9.56 -4.47
CA ASP A 33 -14.44 8.66 -3.73
C ASP A 33 -13.58 7.54 -3.13
N TYR A 34 -13.81 7.15 -1.88
CA TYR A 34 -12.95 6.18 -1.20
C TYR A 34 -13.70 5.12 -0.42
N ASN A 35 -13.08 3.94 -0.34
CA ASN A 35 -13.50 2.85 0.53
C ASN A 35 -12.31 2.33 1.34
N ILE A 36 -12.57 1.85 2.56
CA ILE A 36 -11.55 1.28 3.46
C ILE A 36 -11.90 -0.19 3.68
N SER A 37 -10.91 -1.07 3.60
CA SER A 37 -11.03 -2.48 3.97
C SER A 37 -9.85 -2.91 4.83
N TYR A 38 -10.12 -3.80 5.76
CA TYR A 38 -9.14 -4.30 6.72
C TYR A 38 -8.74 -5.72 6.38
N THR A 39 -7.44 -6.01 6.42
CA THR A 39 -6.96 -7.38 6.32
C THR A 39 -7.20 -8.11 7.63
N GLU A 40 -7.38 -9.43 7.56
CA GLU A 40 -7.74 -10.28 8.71
C GLU A 40 -6.71 -11.37 8.97
N LYS A 41 -5.99 -11.76 7.92
CA LYS A 41 -4.99 -12.82 7.89
C LYS A 41 -3.89 -12.45 6.89
N SER A 42 -2.78 -13.20 6.93
CA SER A 42 -1.74 -13.14 5.90
C SER A 42 -2.35 -13.33 4.51
N GLU A 43 -1.84 -12.64 3.51
CA GLU A 43 -2.31 -12.69 2.11
C GLU A 43 -3.72 -12.15 1.85
N HIS A 44 -4.47 -11.72 2.88
CA HIS A 44 -5.80 -11.14 2.69
C HIS A 44 -5.73 -9.83 1.88
N ALA A 45 -4.59 -9.11 1.88
CA ALA A 45 -4.46 -7.90 1.06
C ALA A 45 -4.50 -8.22 -0.44
N LYS A 46 -3.98 -9.38 -0.87
CA LYS A 46 -4.08 -9.88 -2.25
C LYS A 46 -5.54 -10.10 -2.65
N GLU A 47 -6.31 -10.79 -1.80
CA GLU A 47 -7.73 -11.08 -2.04
C GLU A 47 -8.54 -9.77 -2.20
N ILE A 48 -8.34 -8.81 -1.30
CA ILE A 48 -9.01 -7.50 -1.35
C ILE A 48 -8.57 -6.71 -2.60
N CYS A 49 -7.28 -6.77 -2.97
CA CYS A 49 -6.74 -6.12 -4.15
C CYS A 49 -7.39 -6.66 -5.44
N LYS A 50 -7.47 -7.99 -5.58
CA LYS A 50 -8.15 -8.65 -6.73
C LYS A 50 -9.60 -8.20 -6.88
N LEU A 51 -10.33 -8.12 -5.76
CA LEU A 51 -11.70 -7.60 -5.77
C LEU A 51 -11.74 -6.15 -6.23
N ALA A 52 -10.87 -5.28 -5.70
CA ALA A 52 -10.80 -3.87 -6.10
C ALA A 52 -10.41 -3.67 -7.58
N ILE A 53 -9.57 -4.55 -8.14
CA ILE A 53 -9.28 -4.57 -9.59
C ILE A 53 -10.57 -4.84 -10.37
N SER A 54 -11.33 -5.88 -9.98
CA SER A 54 -12.60 -6.23 -10.65
C SER A 54 -13.67 -5.13 -10.53
N GLU A 55 -13.66 -4.39 -9.42
CA GLU A 55 -14.53 -3.24 -9.15
C GLU A 55 -14.06 -1.93 -9.79
N LYS A 56 -13.00 -2.00 -10.63
CA LYS A 56 -12.44 -0.91 -11.44
C LYS A 56 -12.04 0.31 -10.61
N TYR A 57 -11.35 0.09 -9.49
CA TYR A 57 -10.72 1.18 -8.75
C TYR A 57 -9.58 1.80 -9.57
N ASN A 58 -9.33 3.09 -9.37
CA ASN A 58 -8.24 3.79 -10.07
C ASN A 58 -6.94 3.75 -9.26
N ILE A 59 -7.06 3.74 -7.94
CA ILE A 59 -5.94 3.81 -7.00
C ILE A 59 -6.18 2.82 -5.87
N ILE A 60 -5.16 2.05 -5.51
CA ILE A 60 -5.14 1.22 -4.31
C ILE A 60 -4.04 1.72 -3.39
N ILE A 61 -4.40 2.02 -2.15
CA ILE A 61 -3.49 2.53 -1.13
C ILE A 61 -3.23 1.43 -0.10
N ALA A 62 -1.99 0.96 -0.03
CA ALA A 62 -1.52 0.07 1.02
C ALA A 62 -1.29 0.87 2.32
N VAL A 63 -2.00 0.55 3.40
CA VAL A 63 -1.77 1.12 4.73
C VAL A 63 -1.15 0.04 5.62
N GLY A 64 0.17 -0.02 5.64
CA GLY A 64 0.90 -1.10 6.31
C GLY A 64 2.41 -0.97 6.15
N GLY A 65 3.11 -2.10 6.31
CA GLY A 65 4.55 -2.23 6.05
C GLY A 65 4.85 -2.89 4.71
N ASP A 66 6.12 -3.15 4.45
CA ASP A 66 6.60 -3.64 3.15
C ASP A 66 5.95 -4.96 2.71
N GLY A 67 5.60 -5.86 3.64
CA GLY A 67 4.86 -7.08 3.31
C GLY A 67 3.46 -6.83 2.74
N THR A 68 2.68 -5.94 3.36
CA THR A 68 1.36 -5.53 2.85
C THR A 68 1.48 -4.80 1.52
N VAL A 69 2.51 -3.98 1.36
CA VAL A 69 2.79 -3.29 0.10
C VAL A 69 3.13 -4.31 -0.99
N ASN A 70 3.95 -5.32 -0.70
CA ASN A 70 4.32 -6.35 -1.66
C ASN A 70 3.13 -7.23 -2.05
N GLU A 71 2.28 -7.63 -1.09
CA GLU A 71 1.04 -8.37 -1.37
C GLU A 71 0.13 -7.61 -2.36
N ILE A 72 0.01 -6.29 -2.22
CA ILE A 72 -0.81 -5.49 -3.11
C ILE A 72 -0.10 -5.27 -4.45
N ALA A 73 1.17 -4.89 -4.43
CA ALA A 73 1.95 -4.57 -5.61
C ALA A 73 2.05 -5.75 -6.58
N SER A 74 2.23 -6.98 -6.06
CA SER A 74 2.32 -8.18 -6.90
C SER A 74 1.08 -8.39 -7.78
N GLU A 75 -0.09 -7.98 -7.28
CA GLU A 75 -1.38 -8.11 -7.97
C GLU A 75 -1.66 -6.95 -8.93
N LEU A 76 -0.95 -5.84 -8.78
CA LEU A 76 -1.12 -4.64 -9.61
C LEU A 76 -0.18 -4.57 -10.80
N ILE A 77 0.84 -5.43 -10.85
CA ILE A 77 1.74 -5.50 -12.00
C ILE A 77 0.95 -5.90 -13.26
N ASP A 78 1.21 -5.19 -14.35
CA ASP A 78 0.49 -5.26 -15.63
C ASP A 78 -0.96 -4.73 -15.57
N THR A 79 -1.28 -3.89 -14.58
CA THR A 79 -2.55 -3.16 -14.50
C THR A 79 -2.32 -1.64 -14.60
N ASP A 80 -3.35 -0.89 -15.01
CA ASP A 80 -3.33 0.58 -15.03
C ASP A 80 -3.68 1.21 -13.66
N ILE A 81 -3.79 0.41 -12.61
CA ILE A 81 -4.19 0.88 -11.27
C ILE A 81 -2.95 1.41 -10.54
N THR A 82 -3.04 2.64 -10.04
CA THR A 82 -1.94 3.26 -9.29
C THR A 82 -1.85 2.68 -7.87
N LEU A 83 -0.65 2.23 -7.49
CA LEU A 83 -0.32 1.91 -6.11
C LEU A 83 0.10 3.17 -5.35
N GLY A 84 -0.47 3.39 -4.17
CA GLY A 84 0.07 4.33 -3.18
C GLY A 84 0.31 3.66 -1.83
N VAL A 85 1.09 4.30 -0.96
CA VAL A 85 1.50 3.70 0.32
C VAL A 85 1.40 4.70 1.46
N ILE A 86 0.77 4.28 2.57
CA ILE A 86 0.82 4.99 3.85
C ILE A 86 1.69 4.16 4.81
N PRO A 87 2.88 4.67 5.21
CA PRO A 87 3.88 3.90 5.93
C PRO A 87 3.47 3.65 7.39
N CYS A 88 2.90 2.47 7.66
CA CYS A 88 2.45 2.04 8.98
C CYS A 88 3.22 0.80 9.51
N GLY A 89 4.22 0.29 8.79
CA GLY A 89 5.12 -0.77 9.24
C GLY A 89 6.31 -0.29 10.06
N SER A 90 7.18 -1.23 10.42
CA SER A 90 8.46 -0.98 11.11
C SER A 90 9.56 -0.48 10.15
N GLY A 91 9.69 -1.11 8.98
CA GLY A 91 10.68 -0.76 7.95
C GLY A 91 10.21 0.34 7.00
N ASN A 92 9.16 0.09 6.23
CA ASN A 92 8.58 1.00 5.22
C ASN A 92 9.61 1.45 4.17
N GLY A 93 10.57 0.59 3.84
CA GLY A 93 11.66 0.92 2.93
C GLY A 93 11.13 1.37 1.57
N PHE A 94 10.13 0.66 1.05
CA PHE A 94 9.53 1.00 -0.23
C PHE A 94 8.79 2.34 -0.19
N ALA A 95 7.98 2.58 0.85
CA ALA A 95 7.22 3.82 1.00
C ALA A 95 8.14 5.05 1.02
N TYR A 96 9.27 4.96 1.73
CA TYR A 96 10.23 6.06 1.80
C TYR A 96 11.02 6.23 0.50
N HIS A 97 11.33 5.14 -0.19
CA HIS A 97 11.98 5.17 -1.49
C HIS A 97 11.15 5.96 -2.51
N ILE A 98 9.82 5.76 -2.53
CA ILE A 98 8.90 6.51 -3.39
C ILE A 98 8.52 7.90 -2.84
N GLY A 99 9.16 8.38 -1.75
CA GLY A 99 8.98 9.73 -1.23
C GLY A 99 7.79 9.96 -0.29
N MET A 100 7.15 8.91 0.23
CA MET A 100 6.02 9.05 1.16
C MET A 100 6.47 9.53 2.54
N ASN A 101 5.70 10.44 3.12
CA ASN A 101 6.03 11.04 4.41
C ASN A 101 5.83 10.06 5.57
N LYS A 102 6.76 10.08 6.54
CA LYS A 102 6.67 9.32 7.79
C LYS A 102 5.46 9.67 8.65
N ASN A 103 4.95 10.89 8.54
CA ASN A 103 3.76 11.35 9.24
C ASN A 103 2.52 11.03 8.41
N ILE A 104 1.60 10.23 8.97
CA ILE A 104 0.39 9.76 8.26
C ILE A 104 -0.46 10.92 7.73
N ALA A 105 -0.67 11.98 8.51
CA ALA A 105 -1.47 13.12 8.05
C ALA A 105 -0.83 13.79 6.82
N LYS A 106 0.50 13.90 6.78
CA LYS A 106 1.22 14.39 5.61
C LYS A 106 1.17 13.40 4.44
N ALA A 107 1.29 12.10 4.71
CA ALA A 107 1.17 11.05 3.69
C ALA A 107 -0.20 11.08 3.00
N VAL A 108 -1.29 11.20 3.77
CA VAL A 108 -2.65 11.35 3.22
C VAL A 108 -2.76 12.63 2.37
N LYS A 109 -2.17 13.74 2.81
CA LYS A 109 -2.15 14.98 2.01
C LYS A 109 -1.37 14.82 0.69
N GLN A 110 -0.30 14.04 0.66
CA GLN A 110 0.46 13.78 -0.57
C GLN A 110 -0.39 13.06 -1.63
N ILE A 111 -1.29 12.17 -1.22
CA ILE A 111 -2.21 11.47 -2.15
C ILE A 111 -3.02 12.48 -2.97
N ASN A 112 -3.40 13.63 -2.39
CA ASN A 112 -4.20 14.66 -3.06
C ASN A 112 -3.50 15.34 -4.25
N ASN A 113 -2.16 15.25 -4.31
CA ASN A 113 -1.37 15.83 -5.39
C ASN A 113 -1.37 14.94 -6.62
N SER A 114 -1.60 13.63 -6.46
CA SER A 114 -1.60 12.65 -7.56
C SER A 114 -0.30 12.67 -8.38
N ASP A 115 0.82 12.90 -7.71
CA ASP A 115 2.15 12.82 -8.31
C ASP A 115 2.54 11.35 -8.41
N THR A 116 2.48 10.79 -9.63
CA THR A 116 2.70 9.38 -9.91
C THR A 116 3.90 9.18 -10.82
N GLN A 117 4.58 8.05 -10.64
CA GLN A 117 5.71 7.65 -11.45
C GLN A 117 5.62 6.16 -11.78
N ILE A 118 6.18 5.77 -12.91
CA ILE A 118 6.35 4.36 -13.28
C ILE A 118 7.58 3.84 -12.56
N ILE A 119 7.48 2.65 -11.97
CA ILE A 119 8.58 1.96 -11.30
C ILE A 119 8.76 0.57 -11.90
N ASP A 120 10.00 0.08 -11.85
CA ASP A 120 10.30 -1.28 -12.24
C ASP A 120 9.77 -2.29 -11.20
N SER A 121 9.42 -3.48 -11.67
CA SER A 121 9.05 -4.62 -10.83
C SER A 121 9.97 -5.81 -11.09
N CYS A 122 9.99 -6.77 -10.16
CA CYS A 122 10.81 -7.97 -10.28
C CYS A 122 9.96 -9.22 -10.38
N THR A 123 10.48 -10.25 -11.04
CA THR A 123 9.87 -11.58 -11.08
C THR A 123 10.95 -12.63 -10.85
N ALA A 124 10.72 -13.55 -9.91
CA ALA A 124 11.59 -14.69 -9.64
C ALA A 124 10.76 -15.96 -9.52
N ASN A 125 11.10 -17.00 -10.28
CA ASN A 125 10.36 -18.27 -10.30
C ASN A 125 8.85 -18.14 -10.58
N GLY A 126 8.44 -17.11 -11.31
CA GLY A 126 7.03 -16.79 -11.59
C GLY A 126 6.35 -15.92 -10.53
N ASP A 127 6.98 -15.72 -9.37
CA ASP A 127 6.48 -14.83 -8.33
C ASP A 127 6.93 -13.39 -8.58
N LYS A 128 5.93 -12.51 -8.67
CA LYS A 128 6.13 -11.08 -8.84
C LYS A 128 6.34 -10.40 -7.48
N PHE A 129 7.30 -9.49 -7.39
CA PHE A 129 7.59 -8.76 -6.16
C PHE A 129 8.19 -7.37 -6.43
N ILE A 130 8.24 -6.56 -5.38
CA ILE A 130 8.91 -5.26 -5.36
C ILE A 130 9.94 -5.19 -4.24
N ASN A 131 10.82 -4.19 -4.30
CA ASN A 131 11.86 -3.89 -3.31
C ASN A 131 13.07 -4.84 -3.31
N VAL A 132 12.96 -6.04 -2.73
CA VAL A 132 14.13 -6.92 -2.55
C VAL A 132 13.74 -8.39 -2.41
N SER A 133 14.61 -9.28 -2.93
CA SER A 133 14.63 -10.71 -2.65
C SER A 133 16.05 -11.10 -2.23
N GLY A 134 16.18 -12.07 -1.32
CA GLY A 134 17.46 -12.47 -0.74
C GLY A 134 17.58 -13.98 -0.58
N ILE A 135 18.82 -14.49 -0.72
CA ILE A 135 19.18 -15.90 -0.50
C ILE A 135 20.35 -15.90 0.49
N GLY A 136 20.25 -16.71 1.53
CA GLY A 136 21.32 -16.87 2.53
C GLY A 136 20.90 -17.79 3.67
N PHE A 137 21.85 -18.13 4.53
CA PHE A 137 21.54 -18.70 5.83
C PHE A 137 21.08 -17.55 6.73
N ASP A 138 19.91 -17.67 7.35
CA ASP A 138 19.46 -16.72 8.36
C ASP A 138 20.55 -16.70 9.44
N ALA A 139 21.08 -15.52 9.75
CA ALA A 139 22.11 -15.40 10.78
C ALA A 139 21.44 -15.72 12.11
N HIS A 140 21.59 -16.96 12.59
CA HIS A 140 21.19 -17.33 13.94
C HIS A 140 22.04 -16.52 14.91
N ILE A 141 21.41 -15.55 15.60
CA ILE A 141 22.03 -14.81 16.71
C ILE A 141 21.64 -15.50 18.01
#